data_AF-A0A3C0QYN5-F1
#
_entry.id   AF-A0A3C0QYN5-F1
#
_cell.length_a   1.000
_cell.length_b   1.000
_cell.length_c   1.000
_cell.angle_alpha   90.00
_cell.angle_beta   90.00
_cell.angle_gamma   90.00
#
_symmetry.space_group_name_H-M   'P 1'
#
loop_
_entity.id
_entity.type
_entity.pdbx_description
1 polymer ?
#
loop_
_entity_poly.entity_id
_entity_poly.type
_entity_poly.pdbx_seq_one_letter_code
_entity_poly.pdbx_strand_id
1 'polypeptide(L)'
;MLTGCSVVMPALFGIRKIEEFKLVDYKSFLAKIPSNIEYVSIISSADQFKNVITKGADSIQKKDLSQPIQILYFKDNQLKSFHANCYAQGVFGRLNWNTFNRFEVFLPKSAIQYDASNILLENYKSVFPEIKLQDYKDYTIIIFWTNLLRRISLDAIETVIENLQQFDKLEESRIYLINTDKFFTELASGN
;
A
#
# COMPACT_ATOMS: atom_id res chain seq x y z
N MET A 1 -0.75 -4.13 24.65
CA MET A 1 -2.13 -4.30 24.17
C MET A 1 -2.14 -3.93 22.70
N LEU A 2 -2.29 -4.92 21.81
CA LEU A 2 -2.41 -4.70 20.37
C LEU A 2 -3.86 -4.27 20.08
N THR A 3 -4.10 -2.96 20.05
CA THR A 3 -5.36 -2.40 19.54
C THR A 3 -5.45 -2.72 18.05
N GLY A 4 -6.14 -3.80 17.71
CA GLY A 4 -6.31 -4.23 16.32
C GLY A 4 -7.06 -3.19 15.49
N CYS A 5 -6.71 -3.10 14.21
CA CYS A 5 -7.21 -2.12 13.22
C CYS A 5 -8.74 -2.15 13.01
N SER A 6 -9.57 -1.63 13.92
CA SER A 6 -11.01 -1.49 13.65
C SER A 6 -11.22 -0.70 12.36
N VAL A 7 -12.10 -1.24 11.49
CA VAL A 7 -12.47 -0.66 10.19
C VAL A 7 -12.75 0.83 10.38
N VAL A 8 -11.98 1.66 9.68
CA VAL A 8 -12.06 3.12 9.76
C VAL A 8 -13.53 3.55 9.61
N MET A 9 -14.07 4.21 10.64
CA MET A 9 -15.47 4.63 10.71
C MET A 9 -15.83 5.55 9.53
N PRO A 10 -16.96 5.36 8.82
CA PRO A 10 -17.15 5.96 7.50
C PRO A 10 -17.48 7.47 7.42
N ALA A 11 -17.82 8.15 8.52
CA ALA A 11 -18.59 9.41 8.42
C ALA A 11 -17.82 10.74 8.66
N LEU A 12 -16.53 10.72 9.01
CA LEU A 12 -15.81 11.96 9.40
C LEU A 12 -14.48 12.23 8.68
N PHE A 13 -14.05 11.37 7.75
CA PHE A 13 -12.64 11.33 7.31
C PHE A 13 -12.42 11.38 5.79
N GLY A 14 -13.10 12.28 5.06
CA GLY A 14 -12.77 12.54 3.64
C GLY A 14 -12.90 11.32 2.72
N ILE A 15 -13.67 10.32 3.16
CA ILE A 15 -13.95 9.08 2.43
C ILE A 15 -14.84 9.43 1.24
N ARG A 16 -14.38 9.10 0.03
CA ARG A 16 -15.14 9.30 -1.20
C ARG A 16 -15.91 8.03 -1.52
N LYS A 17 -17.23 8.12 -1.68
CA LYS A 17 -17.99 6.99 -2.20
C LYS A 17 -17.49 6.67 -3.61
N ILE A 18 -17.02 5.44 -3.83
CA ILE A 18 -16.73 4.89 -5.16
C ILE A 18 -17.85 3.91 -5.47
N GLU A 19 -18.73 4.29 -6.38
CA GLU A 19 -19.83 3.43 -6.84
C GLU A 19 -19.42 2.51 -7.97
N GLU A 20 -18.41 2.91 -8.74
CA GLU A 20 -17.81 2.13 -9.82
C GLU A 20 -16.35 2.54 -10.04
N PHE A 21 -15.55 1.62 -10.60
CA PHE A 21 -14.20 1.97 -11.05
C PHE A 21 -14.27 2.91 -12.25
N LYS A 22 -13.63 4.08 -12.13
CA LYS A 22 -13.54 5.07 -13.21
C LYS A 22 -12.09 5.26 -13.64
N LEU A 23 -11.79 4.93 -14.91
CA LEU A 23 -10.45 5.09 -15.47
C LEU A 23 -9.94 6.54 -15.42
N VAL A 24 -10.85 7.52 -15.53
CA VAL A 24 -10.51 8.95 -15.40
C VAL A 24 -10.03 9.31 -13.99
N ASP A 25 -10.64 8.74 -12.95
CA ASP A 25 -10.25 8.98 -11.56
C ASP A 25 -8.89 8.34 -11.24
N TYR A 26 -8.66 7.14 -11.77
CA TYR A 26 -7.37 6.45 -11.74
C TYR A 26 -6.27 7.29 -12.40
N LYS A 27 -6.46 7.72 -13.66
CA LYS A 27 -5.48 8.51 -14.40
C LYS A 27 -5.22 9.87 -13.75
N SER A 28 -6.27 10.56 -13.29
CA SER A 28 -6.14 11.84 -12.60
C SER A 28 -5.44 11.73 -11.24
N PHE A 29 -5.46 10.56 -10.61
CA PHE A 29 -4.70 10.31 -9.40
C PHE A 29 -3.21 10.19 -9.72
N LEU A 30 -2.86 9.33 -10.69
CA LEU A 30 -1.47 9.12 -11.10
C LEU A 30 -0.81 10.39 -11.64
N ALA A 31 -1.56 11.27 -12.29
CA ALA A 31 -1.06 12.57 -12.77
C ALA A 31 -0.60 13.51 -11.65
N LYS A 32 -0.89 13.20 -10.38
CA LYS A 32 -0.38 13.96 -9.21
C LYS A 32 0.97 13.49 -8.74
N ILE A 33 1.42 12.32 -9.17
CA ILE A 33 2.71 11.77 -8.79
C ILE A 33 3.77 12.52 -9.59
N PRO A 34 4.87 12.99 -8.95
CA PRO A 34 5.91 13.74 -9.66
C PRO A 34 6.46 12.96 -10.85
N SER A 35 6.62 13.63 -12.00
CA SER A 35 6.98 12.99 -13.27
C SER A 35 8.41 12.43 -13.31
N ASN A 36 9.26 12.85 -12.37
CA ASN A 36 10.62 12.35 -12.21
C ASN A 36 10.70 11.04 -11.40
N ILE A 37 9.57 10.52 -10.93
CA ILE A 37 9.51 9.27 -10.17
C ILE A 37 9.09 8.15 -11.11
N GLU A 38 9.95 7.15 -11.26
CA GLU A 38 9.61 5.96 -12.02
C GLU A 38 8.80 4.96 -11.18
N TYR A 39 7.66 4.52 -11.72
CA TYR A 39 6.84 3.50 -11.10
C TYR A 39 6.12 2.64 -12.14
N VAL A 40 5.67 1.46 -11.72
CA VAL A 40 4.75 0.61 -12.49
C VAL A 40 3.37 0.69 -11.84
N SER A 41 2.37 1.13 -12.59
CA SER A 41 0.99 1.22 -12.10
C SER A 41 0.16 0.02 -12.54
N ILE A 42 -0.56 -0.60 -11.62
CA ILE A 42 -1.38 -1.80 -11.85
C ILE A 42 -2.81 -1.52 -11.38
N ILE A 43 -3.81 -1.91 -12.18
CA ILE A 43 -5.22 -1.90 -11.78
C ILE A 43 -5.58 -3.32 -11.32
N SER A 44 -5.68 -3.55 -10.01
CA SER A 44 -6.06 -4.85 -9.46
C SER A 44 -7.52 -5.17 -9.76
N SER A 45 -7.79 -6.41 -10.15
CA SER A 45 -9.15 -6.98 -10.03
C SER A 45 -9.52 -7.17 -8.55
N ALA A 46 -10.80 -7.36 -8.27
CA ALA A 46 -11.23 -7.66 -6.92
C ALA A 46 -10.69 -9.01 -6.44
N ASP A 47 -10.68 -10.03 -7.31
CA ASP A 47 -10.17 -11.35 -6.96
C ASP A 47 -8.66 -11.37 -6.73
N GLN A 48 -7.90 -10.55 -7.47
CA GLN A 48 -6.47 -10.36 -7.18
C GLN A 48 -6.27 -9.80 -5.77
N PHE A 49 -7.02 -8.77 -5.37
CA PHE A 49 -6.89 -8.22 -4.03
C PHE A 49 -7.42 -9.17 -2.93
N LYS A 50 -8.50 -9.91 -3.18
CA LYS A 50 -8.96 -11.01 -2.32
C LYS A 50 -7.86 -12.05 -2.13
N ASN A 51 -7.13 -12.41 -3.19
CA ASN A 51 -5.99 -13.33 -3.12
C ASN A 51 -4.80 -12.77 -2.34
N VAL A 52 -4.62 -11.44 -2.28
CA VAL A 52 -3.64 -10.84 -1.36
C VAL A 52 -4.09 -11.03 0.08
N ILE A 53 -5.36 -10.73 0.38
CA ILE A 53 -5.93 -10.87 1.73
C ILE A 53 -5.79 -12.31 2.23
N THR A 54 -6.10 -13.31 1.41
CA THR A 54 -6.06 -14.73 1.81
C THR A 54 -4.67 -15.26 2.15
N LYS A 55 -3.59 -14.55 1.78
CA LYS A 55 -2.21 -14.90 2.15
C LYS A 55 -1.89 -14.65 3.62
N GLY A 56 -2.70 -13.88 4.35
CA GLY A 56 -2.54 -13.71 5.78
C GLY A 56 -2.72 -15.04 6.52
N ALA A 57 -1.77 -15.41 7.38
CA ALA A 57 -1.78 -16.70 8.07
C ALA A 57 -2.92 -16.83 9.09
N ASP A 58 -3.34 -15.69 9.66
CA ASP A 58 -4.38 -15.60 10.69
C ASP A 58 -5.35 -14.44 10.40
N SER A 59 -6.38 -14.30 11.25
CA SER A 59 -7.41 -13.26 11.09
C SER A 59 -6.87 -11.84 11.26
N ILE A 60 -5.80 -11.64 12.04
CA ILE A 60 -5.17 -10.34 12.24
C ILE A 60 -4.42 -9.95 10.97
N GLN A 61 -3.61 -10.85 10.43
CA GLN A 61 -2.88 -10.61 9.18
C GLN A 61 -3.83 -10.39 8.01
N LYS A 62 -4.91 -11.18 7.90
CA LYS A 62 -5.94 -10.98 6.86
C LYS A 62 -6.58 -9.60 6.97
N LYS A 63 -6.85 -9.14 8.20
CA LYS A 63 -7.43 -7.82 8.47
C LYS A 63 -6.45 -6.69 8.11
N ASP A 64 -5.17 -6.88 8.34
CA ASP A 64 -4.13 -5.91 7.96
C ASP A 64 -3.92 -5.88 6.44
N LEU A 65 -3.92 -7.03 5.79
CA LEU A 65 -3.86 -7.16 4.33
C LEU A 65 -5.16 -6.74 3.62
N SER A 66 -6.26 -6.57 4.36
CA SER A 66 -7.50 -5.97 3.85
C SER A 66 -7.54 -4.44 3.95
N GLN A 67 -6.53 -3.83 4.56
CA GLN A 67 -6.51 -2.38 4.72
C GLN A 67 -6.44 -1.68 3.36
N PRO A 68 -7.18 -0.57 3.16
CA PRO A 68 -7.27 0.07 1.85
C PRO A 68 -5.96 0.65 1.33
N ILE A 69 -5.04 1.01 2.23
CA ILE A 69 -3.73 1.53 1.86
C ILE A 69 -2.67 0.75 2.62
N GLN A 70 -1.71 0.20 1.89
CA GLN A 70 -0.61 -0.59 2.43
C GLN A 70 0.69 -0.19 1.72
N ILE A 71 1.79 -0.18 2.47
CA ILE A 71 3.15 0.05 1.96
C ILE A 71 4.00 -1.13 2.39
N LEU A 72 4.58 -1.84 1.43
CA LEU A 72 5.38 -3.03 1.65
C LEU A 72 6.76 -2.84 1.02
N TYR A 73 7.80 -2.95 1.83
CA TYR A 73 9.18 -2.94 1.36
C TYR A 73 9.75 -4.35 1.36
N PHE A 74 10.25 -4.78 0.21
CA PHE A 74 10.92 -6.06 0.00
C PHE A 74 12.40 -5.86 -0.31
N LYS A 75 13.21 -6.78 0.21
CA LYS A 75 14.62 -6.96 -0.15
C LYS A 75 14.92 -8.46 -0.21
N ASP A 76 15.61 -8.91 -1.24
CA ASP A 76 15.99 -10.33 -1.41
C ASP A 76 14.77 -11.28 -1.32
N ASN A 77 13.68 -10.94 -2.02
CA ASN A 77 12.39 -11.64 -2.01
C ASN A 77 11.66 -11.65 -0.65
N GLN A 78 12.19 -11.04 0.41
CA GLN A 78 11.60 -11.04 1.75
C GLN A 78 11.00 -9.69 2.12
N LEU A 79 9.83 -9.71 2.75
CA LEU A 79 9.25 -8.51 3.36
C LEU A 79 10.14 -8.02 4.51
N LYS A 80 10.54 -6.75 4.46
CA LYS A 80 11.38 -6.11 5.49
C LYS A 80 10.65 -5.03 6.26
N SER A 81 9.68 -4.37 5.64
CA SER A 81 8.83 -3.38 6.32
C SER A 81 7.39 -3.42 5.80
N PHE A 82 6.43 -3.34 6.71
CA PHE A 82 5.00 -3.25 6.41
C PHE A 82 4.37 -2.07 7.11
N HIS A 83 3.55 -1.34 6.38
CA HIS A 83 2.71 -0.27 6.89
C HIS A 83 1.31 -0.41 6.31
N ALA A 84 0.30 -0.06 7.10
CA ALA A 84 -1.07 0.09 6.63
C ALA A 84 -1.68 1.32 7.28
N ASN A 85 -2.71 1.91 6.65
CA ASN A 85 -3.33 3.15 7.12
C ASN A 85 -3.81 3.07 8.57
N CYS A 86 -4.24 1.90 9.05
CA CYS A 86 -4.70 1.75 10.42
C CYS A 86 -3.59 1.84 11.49
N TYR A 87 -2.31 1.76 11.09
CA TYR A 87 -1.16 1.88 11.98
C TYR A 87 -0.51 3.26 11.98
N ALA A 88 -0.98 4.18 11.13
CA ALA A 88 -0.55 5.56 11.12
C ALA A 88 -1.48 6.39 12.03
N GLN A 89 -0.90 7.24 12.87
CA GLN A 89 -1.68 8.20 13.65
C GLN A 89 -2.15 9.33 12.74
N GLY A 90 -3.34 9.85 12.97
CA GLY A 90 -3.86 10.94 12.15
C GLY A 90 -5.08 11.61 12.73
N VAL A 91 -5.34 12.82 12.22
CA VAL A 91 -6.52 13.62 12.52
C VAL A 91 -7.03 14.22 11.21
N PHE A 92 -8.34 14.33 11.03
CA PHE A 92 -8.97 15.04 9.91
C PHE A 92 -8.53 14.61 8.49
N GLY A 93 -8.39 13.31 8.24
CA GLY A 93 -8.18 12.76 6.89
C GLY A 93 -6.75 12.92 6.36
N ARG A 94 -5.80 13.21 7.24
CA ARG A 94 -4.35 13.09 7.01
C ARG A 94 -3.77 12.07 7.98
N LEU A 95 -2.85 11.25 7.50
CA LEU A 95 -2.13 10.29 8.32
C LEU A 95 -0.66 10.68 8.41
N ASN A 96 -0.12 10.67 9.61
CA ASN A 96 1.31 10.73 9.85
C ASN A 96 1.91 9.32 9.69
N TRP A 97 2.30 8.97 8.46
CA TRP A 97 2.96 7.70 8.15
C TRP A 97 4.28 7.53 8.92
N ASN A 98 4.95 8.62 9.26
CA ASN A 98 6.17 8.66 10.08
C ASN A 98 5.89 8.63 11.61
N THR A 99 4.74 8.10 12.03
CA THR A 99 4.47 7.82 13.45
C THR A 99 5.60 6.99 14.05
N PHE A 100 6.12 7.39 15.22
CA PHE A 100 7.28 6.76 15.89
C PHE A 100 8.58 6.78 15.07
N ASN A 101 8.77 7.79 14.20
CA ASN A 101 9.99 7.99 13.41
C ASN A 101 10.32 6.77 12.54
N ARG A 102 9.28 6.14 11.97
CA ARG A 102 9.41 4.90 11.19
C ARG A 102 10.15 5.12 9.87
N PHE A 103 10.04 6.29 9.27
CA PHE A 103 10.64 6.66 7.99
C PHE A 103 11.93 7.49 8.14
N GLU A 104 12.47 7.64 9.36
CA GLU A 104 13.77 8.29 9.63
C GLU A 104 14.98 7.37 9.36
N VAL A 105 14.76 6.19 8.79
CA VAL A 105 15.80 5.24 8.38
C VAL A 105 15.39 4.56 7.08
N PHE A 106 16.36 3.97 6.39
CA PHE A 106 16.11 3.07 5.26
C PHE A 106 16.76 1.70 5.53
N LEU A 107 16.04 0.58 5.46
CA LEU A 107 14.61 0.43 5.24
C LEU A 107 13.77 0.98 6.41
N PRO A 108 12.53 1.47 6.18
CA PRO A 108 11.69 1.97 7.26
C PRO A 108 11.45 0.93 8.35
N LYS A 109 11.24 1.39 9.59
CA LYS A 109 10.83 0.51 10.69
C LYS A 109 9.39 0.07 10.45
N SER A 110 9.18 -1.24 10.40
CA SER A 110 7.85 -1.81 10.19
C SER A 110 6.85 -1.35 11.25
N ALA A 111 5.63 -1.05 10.83
CA ALA A 111 4.56 -0.63 11.73
C ALA A 111 4.12 -1.77 12.66
N ILE A 112 4.27 -3.00 12.18
CA ILE A 112 4.04 -4.25 12.90
C ILE A 112 5.10 -5.27 12.53
N GLN A 113 5.42 -6.18 13.45
CA GLN A 113 6.32 -7.28 13.18
C GLN A 113 5.50 -8.48 12.71
N TYR A 114 5.56 -8.77 11.41
CA TYR A 114 5.19 -10.09 10.92
C TYR A 114 6.36 -11.05 11.07
N ASP A 115 6.05 -12.34 11.09
CA ASP A 115 7.06 -13.35 10.76
C ASP A 115 7.43 -13.21 9.28
N ALA A 116 8.47 -12.42 9.04
CA ALA A 116 8.95 -12.04 7.71
C ALA A 116 9.35 -13.24 6.83
N SER A 117 9.54 -14.42 7.43
CA SER A 117 9.87 -15.65 6.70
C SER A 117 8.76 -16.13 5.76
N ASN A 118 7.51 -15.70 5.97
CA ASN A 118 6.35 -16.22 5.24
C ASN A 118 5.77 -15.27 4.18
N ILE A 119 6.19 -13.99 4.16
CA ILE A 119 5.68 -13.01 3.19
C ILE A 119 6.77 -12.71 2.15
N LEU A 120 6.69 -13.43 1.03
CA LEU A 120 7.63 -13.35 -0.08
C LEU A 120 7.10 -12.47 -1.22
N LEU A 121 8.00 -11.77 -1.91
CA LEU A 121 7.65 -10.98 -3.11
C LEU A 121 7.08 -11.86 -4.23
N GLU A 122 7.59 -13.08 -4.37
CA GLU A 122 7.05 -14.12 -5.27
C GLU A 122 5.56 -14.38 -5.09
N ASN A 123 5.07 -14.30 -3.85
CA ASN A 123 3.65 -14.48 -3.57
C ASN A 123 2.81 -13.34 -4.16
N TYR A 124 3.35 -12.12 -4.27
CA TYR A 124 2.68 -11.00 -4.93
C TYR A 124 2.80 -11.10 -6.44
N LYS A 125 3.95 -11.54 -6.96
CA LYS A 125 4.12 -11.80 -8.40
C LYS A 125 3.14 -12.83 -8.95
N SER A 126 2.82 -13.88 -8.19
CA SER A 126 1.83 -14.88 -8.63
C SER A 126 0.41 -14.30 -8.75
N VAL A 127 0.14 -13.19 -8.08
CA VAL A 127 -1.14 -12.45 -8.16
C VAL A 127 -1.08 -11.33 -9.20
N PHE A 128 0.07 -10.65 -9.29
CA PHE A 128 0.35 -9.52 -10.18
C PHE A 128 1.60 -9.82 -11.03
N PRO A 129 1.43 -10.49 -12.19
CA PRO A 129 2.55 -10.88 -13.05
C PRO A 129 3.41 -9.72 -13.57
N GLU A 130 2.91 -8.49 -13.49
CA GLU A 130 3.64 -7.26 -13.80
C GLU A 130 4.79 -6.99 -12.81
N ILE A 131 4.75 -7.60 -11.62
CA ILE A 131 5.84 -7.57 -10.65
C ILE A 131 6.98 -8.46 -11.15
N LYS A 132 8.15 -7.86 -11.34
CA LYS A 132 9.36 -8.53 -11.81
C LYS A 132 10.32 -8.73 -10.65
N LEU A 133 10.94 -9.91 -10.57
CA LEU A 133 11.91 -10.27 -9.53
C LEU A 133 13.36 -9.98 -9.93
N GLN A 134 13.61 -9.69 -11.21
CA GLN A 134 14.96 -9.67 -11.81
C GLN A 134 15.33 -8.31 -12.41
N ASP A 135 14.80 -7.22 -11.87
CA ASP A 135 15.37 -5.91 -12.23
C ASP A 135 16.65 -5.69 -11.40
N TYR A 136 17.62 -4.93 -11.94
CA TYR A 136 18.87 -4.51 -11.29
C TYR A 136 18.68 -3.67 -10.01
N LYS A 137 17.47 -3.61 -9.46
CA LYS A 137 17.09 -2.80 -8.32
C LYS A 137 17.08 -3.69 -7.07
N ASP A 138 17.78 -3.26 -6.03
CA ASP A 138 17.94 -4.00 -4.77
C ASP A 138 16.65 -4.07 -3.94
N TYR A 139 15.73 -3.13 -4.14
CA TYR A 139 14.50 -2.99 -3.35
C TYR A 139 13.26 -2.99 -4.23
N THR A 140 12.21 -3.68 -3.78
CA THR A 140 10.87 -3.59 -4.35
C THR A 140 9.91 -2.99 -3.33
N ILE A 141 9.21 -1.93 -3.71
CA ILE A 141 8.19 -1.30 -2.88
C ILE A 141 6.84 -1.49 -3.56
N ILE A 142 5.90 -2.11 -2.85
CA ILE A 142 4.51 -2.23 -3.28
C ILE A 142 3.66 -1.27 -2.45
N ILE A 143 2.90 -0.42 -3.13
CA ILE A 143 1.94 0.50 -2.51
C ILE A 143 0.55 0.14 -3.03
N PHE A 144 -0.27 -0.45 -2.17
CA PHE A 144 -1.70 -0.59 -2.44
C PHE A 144 -2.39 0.74 -2.13
N TRP A 145 -3.21 1.22 -3.04
CA TRP A 145 -3.90 2.50 -2.90
C TRP A 145 -5.33 2.46 -3.46
N THR A 146 -6.13 3.46 -3.07
CA THR A 146 -7.52 3.60 -3.52
C THR A 146 -7.97 5.06 -3.58
N ASN A 147 -8.86 5.38 -4.52
CA ASN A 147 -9.55 6.67 -4.56
C ASN A 147 -10.54 6.87 -3.39
N LEU A 148 -10.90 5.81 -2.65
CA LEU A 148 -11.79 5.86 -1.47
C LEU A 148 -11.18 6.79 -0.43
N LEU A 149 -9.86 6.67 -0.26
CA LEU A 149 -9.02 7.44 0.64
C LEU A 149 -7.97 8.21 -0.17
N ARG A 150 -8.42 8.97 -1.17
CA ARG A 150 -7.54 9.61 -2.16
C ARG A 150 -6.41 10.44 -1.56
N ARG A 151 -6.69 11.26 -0.54
CA ARG A 151 -5.66 12.10 0.11
C ARG A 151 -4.63 11.23 0.82
N ILE A 152 -5.09 10.32 1.66
CA ILE A 152 -4.25 9.41 2.43
C ILE A 152 -3.39 8.52 1.50
N SER A 153 -3.94 8.10 0.35
CA SER A 153 -3.20 7.34 -0.67
C SER A 153 -2.06 8.15 -1.28
N LEU A 154 -2.29 9.45 -1.54
CA LEU A 154 -1.26 10.34 -2.04
C LEU A 154 -0.19 10.59 -0.97
N ASP A 155 -0.60 10.89 0.26
CA ASP A 155 0.31 11.08 1.40
C ASP A 155 1.22 9.84 1.62
N ALA A 156 0.68 8.63 1.41
CA ALA A 156 1.43 7.38 1.52
C ALA A 156 2.53 7.28 0.44
N ILE A 157 2.20 7.61 -0.81
CA ILE A 157 3.13 7.60 -1.94
C ILE A 157 4.20 8.67 -1.75
N GLU A 158 3.81 9.88 -1.35
CA GLU A 158 4.73 10.99 -1.05
C GLU A 158 5.70 10.60 0.06
N THR A 159 5.22 10.00 1.16
CA THR A 159 6.08 9.52 2.25
C THR A 159 7.14 8.52 1.76
N VAL A 160 6.76 7.58 0.89
CA VAL A 160 7.71 6.61 0.30
C VAL A 160 8.73 7.32 -0.56
N ILE A 161 8.30 8.24 -1.43
CA ILE A 161 9.19 9.00 -2.32
C ILE A 161 10.19 9.83 -1.51
N GLU A 162 9.71 10.54 -0.48
CA GLU A 162 10.55 11.35 0.41
C GLU A 162 11.60 10.49 1.13
N ASN A 163 11.20 9.33 1.66
CA ASN A 163 12.14 8.39 2.29
C ASN A 163 13.18 7.88 1.29
N LEU A 164 12.78 7.51 0.08
CA LEU A 164 13.72 7.07 -0.96
C LEU A 164 14.69 8.18 -1.38
N GLN A 165 14.23 9.43 -1.45
CA GLN A 165 15.08 10.58 -1.76
C GLN A 165 16.06 10.90 -0.64
N GLN A 166 15.57 10.94 0.60
CA GLN A 166 16.36 11.25 1.79
C GLN A 166 17.54 10.30 1.97
N PHE A 167 17.37 9.02 1.64
CA PHE A 167 18.38 7.98 1.80
C PHE A 167 19.11 7.59 0.51
N ASP A 168 18.89 8.33 -0.59
CA ASP A 168 19.50 8.09 -1.91
C ASP A 168 19.25 6.66 -2.44
N LYS A 169 17.97 6.25 -2.42
CA LYS A 169 17.51 4.90 -2.80
C LYS A 169 16.54 4.85 -3.95
N LEU A 170 16.22 5.99 -4.58
CA LEU A 170 15.37 6.02 -5.77
C LEU A 170 15.92 5.12 -6.89
N GLU A 171 17.22 5.21 -7.16
CA GLU A 171 17.85 4.42 -8.23
C GLU A 171 18.10 2.95 -7.85
N GLU A 172 17.95 2.57 -6.60
CA GLU A 172 18.05 1.17 -6.16
C GLU A 172 16.67 0.52 -5.97
N SER A 173 15.59 1.28 -6.20
CA SER A 173 14.23 0.87 -5.86
C SER A 173 13.31 0.77 -7.07
N ARG A 174 12.43 -0.23 -7.06
CA ARG A 174 11.30 -0.35 -7.99
C ARG A 174 9.99 -0.15 -7.22
N ILE A 175 9.20 0.84 -7.64
CA ILE A 175 7.91 1.15 -7.03
C ILE A 175 6.77 0.57 -7.89
N TYR A 176 5.89 -0.20 -7.25
CA TYR A 176 4.63 -0.69 -7.81
C TYR A 176 3.44 -0.01 -7.13
N LEU A 177 2.60 0.65 -7.91
CA LEU A 177 1.38 1.30 -7.43
C LEU A 177 0.17 0.47 -7.84
N ILE A 178 -0.42 -0.25 -6.89
CA ILE A 178 -1.52 -1.18 -7.14
C ILE A 178 -2.83 -0.56 -6.69
N ASN A 179 -3.68 -0.17 -7.65
CA ASN A 179 -5.00 0.39 -7.36
C ASN A 179 -5.99 -0.74 -7.02
N THR A 180 -6.75 -0.56 -5.94
CA THR A 180 -7.69 -1.56 -5.40
C THR A 180 -9.15 -1.13 -5.49
N ASP A 181 -9.46 -0.10 -6.28
CA ASP A 181 -10.81 0.49 -6.34
C ASP A 181 -11.88 -0.51 -6.76
N LYS A 182 -11.56 -1.46 -7.66
CA LYS A 182 -12.50 -2.52 -8.07
C LYS A 182 -12.98 -3.36 -6.89
N PHE A 183 -12.09 -3.72 -5.97
CA PHE A 183 -12.46 -4.47 -4.77
C PHE A 183 -13.38 -3.65 -3.85
N PHE A 184 -13.02 -2.41 -3.56
CA PHE A 184 -13.80 -1.56 -2.65
C PHE A 184 -15.14 -1.13 -3.24
N THR A 185 -15.25 -1.06 -4.56
CA THR A 185 -16.50 -0.87 -5.29
C THR A 185 -17.43 -2.07 -5.11
N GLU A 186 -16.93 -3.30 -5.32
CA GLU A 186 -17.72 -4.53 -5.11
C GLU A 186 -18.19 -4.64 -3.66
N LEU A 187 -17.31 -4.36 -2.70
CA LEU A 187 -17.65 -4.39 -1.27
C LEU A 187 -18.75 -3.38 -0.91
N ALA A 188 -18.77 -2.21 -1.56
CA ALA A 188 -19.81 -1.19 -1.34
C ALA A 188 -21.13 -1.50 -2.05
N SER A 189 -21.10 -2.37 -3.08
CA SER A 189 -22.27 -2.77 -3.87
C SER A 189 -22.96 -4.03 -3.32
N GLY A 190 -22.26 -4.79 -2.47
CA GLY A 190 -22.76 -5.99 -1.81
C GLY A 190 -23.67 -5.67 -0.61
N ASN A 191 -24.97 -5.76 -0.84
CA ASN A 191 -25.90 -6.39 0.11
C ASN A 191 -25.70 -7.91 0.05
#